data_AF-A0AAE5S283-F1
#
_entry.id   AF-A0AAE5S283-F1
#
_cell.length_a   1.000
_cell.length_b   1.000
_cell.length_c   1.000
_cell.angle_alpha   90.00
_cell.angle_beta   90.00
_cell.angle_gamma   90.00
#
_symmetry.space_group_name_H-M   'P 1'
#
loop_
_entity.id
_entity.type
_entity.pdbx_description
1 polymer ?
#
loop_
_entity_poly.entity_id
_entity_poly.type
_entity_poly.pdbx_seq_one_letter_code
_entity_poly.pdbx_strand_id
1 'polypeptide(L)'
;MSRTTYRRACALAEHYLAIGQRDVWLEDDDPNLPWDKVTDVKAGGGYRLNGPTGVRIESSDPAGLTFLWFADFESRDANGSSINQFDRVAMLNMARRLPPQAREKFAQFLTDEVLPAVQQRTAEFEDQMKKQRESLEILQSIVLNVGAAA
;
A
#
# COMPACT_ATOMS: atom_id res chain seq x y z
N MET A 1 -13.47 14.49 0.02
CA MET A 1 -14.29 13.40 -0.56
C MET A 1 -15.03 12.76 0.59
N SER A 2 -16.36 12.69 0.57
CA SER A 2 -17.11 12.03 1.65
C SER A 2 -17.04 10.52 1.43
N ARG A 3 -16.62 9.78 2.47
CA ARG A 3 -16.70 8.30 2.50
C ARG A 3 -18.01 7.88 3.17
N THR A 4 -18.42 6.63 2.94
CA THR A 4 -19.62 6.06 3.57
C THR A 4 -19.50 4.55 3.72
N THR A 5 -20.42 3.92 4.45
CA THR A 5 -20.48 2.46 4.54
C THR A 5 -21.18 1.87 3.32
N TYR A 6 -20.81 0.65 2.93
CA TYR A 6 -21.42 -0.10 1.83
C TYR A 6 -22.94 -0.20 1.97
N ARG A 7 -23.44 -0.49 3.18
CA ARG A 7 -24.88 -0.57 3.44
C ARG A 7 -25.58 0.75 3.14
N ARG A 8 -25.00 1.88 3.56
CA ARG A 8 -25.56 3.21 3.31
C ARG A 8 -25.46 3.58 1.84
N ALA A 9 -24.36 3.22 1.18
CA ALA A 9 -24.18 3.42 -0.26
C ALA A 9 -25.29 2.70 -1.06
N CYS A 10 -25.57 1.45 -0.73
CA CYS A 10 -26.65 0.67 -1.34
C CYS A 10 -28.03 1.31 -1.09
N ALA A 11 -28.30 1.77 0.14
CA ALA A 11 -29.58 2.41 0.47
C ALA A 11 -29.81 3.74 -0.27
N LEU A 12 -28.73 4.40 -0.70
CA LEU A 12 -28.76 5.67 -1.43
C LEU A 12 -28.42 5.51 -2.92
N ALA A 13 -28.43 4.29 -3.45
CA ALA A 13 -27.94 4.03 -4.80
C ALA A 13 -28.69 4.84 -5.88
N GLU A 14 -30.03 4.86 -5.81
CA GLU A 14 -30.86 5.65 -6.73
C GLU A 14 -30.56 7.16 -6.63
N HIS A 15 -30.29 7.66 -5.42
CA HIS A 15 -29.95 9.07 -5.22
C HIS A 15 -28.61 9.42 -5.88
N TYR A 16 -27.58 8.60 -5.69
CA TYR A 16 -26.28 8.80 -6.32
C TYR A 16 -26.39 8.78 -7.85
N LEU A 17 -27.13 7.81 -8.39
CA LEU A 17 -27.37 7.72 -9.84
C LEU A 17 -28.15 8.93 -10.37
N ALA A 18 -29.15 9.41 -9.63
CA ALA A 18 -29.95 10.57 -10.02
C ALA A 18 -29.13 11.88 -10.13
N ILE A 19 -28.09 12.02 -9.30
CA ILE A 19 -27.16 13.16 -9.37
C ILE A 19 -25.94 12.89 -10.27
N GLY A 20 -25.90 11.77 -10.97
CA GLY A 20 -24.80 11.38 -11.85
C GLY A 20 -23.53 10.92 -11.14
N GLN A 21 -23.57 10.72 -9.82
CA GLN A 21 -22.45 10.18 -9.06
C GLN A 21 -22.42 8.66 -9.21
N ARG A 22 -21.43 8.15 -9.94
CA ARG A 22 -21.23 6.70 -10.14
C ARG A 22 -20.19 6.10 -9.21
N ASP A 23 -19.18 6.89 -8.85
CA ASP A 23 -18.11 6.44 -7.98
C ASP A 23 -18.43 6.79 -6.52
N VAL A 24 -18.49 5.76 -5.68
CA VAL A 24 -18.80 5.90 -4.26
C VAL A 24 -17.64 5.35 -3.44
N TRP A 25 -17.02 6.22 -2.67
CA TRP A 25 -15.91 5.86 -1.79
C TRP A 25 -16.43 5.28 -0.48
N LEU A 26 -15.98 4.08 -0.17
CA LEU A 26 -16.31 3.37 1.05
C LEU A 26 -15.28 3.65 2.16
N GLU A 27 -15.70 3.44 3.40
CA GLU A 27 -14.83 3.44 4.56
C GLU A 27 -13.94 2.18 4.53
N ASP A 28 -12.63 2.36 4.70
CA ASP A 28 -11.64 1.28 4.56
C ASP A 28 -11.80 0.21 5.66
N ASP A 29 -12.39 0.58 6.80
CA ASP A 29 -12.67 -0.28 7.96
C ASP A 29 -14.12 -0.82 8.01
N ASP A 30 -14.93 -0.60 6.97
CA ASP A 30 -16.30 -1.15 6.94
C ASP A 30 -16.26 -2.69 6.91
N PRO A 31 -16.89 -3.38 7.88
CA PRO A 31 -16.93 -4.85 7.90
C PRO A 31 -17.75 -5.45 6.74
N ASN A 32 -18.54 -4.65 6.03
CA ASN A 32 -19.44 -5.08 4.95
C ASN A 32 -18.91 -4.76 3.55
N LEU A 33 -17.62 -4.44 3.41
CA LEU A 33 -17.01 -4.20 2.09
C LEU A 33 -17.33 -5.36 1.11
N PRO A 34 -17.72 -5.06 -0.14
CA PRO A 34 -18.18 -6.05 -1.11
C PRO A 34 -17.01 -6.76 -1.80
N TRP A 35 -16.21 -7.47 -1.02
CA TRP A 35 -15.00 -8.17 -1.47
C TRP A 35 -15.26 -9.19 -2.58
N ASP A 36 -16.41 -9.87 -2.53
CA ASP A 36 -16.85 -10.88 -3.49
C ASP A 36 -17.17 -10.28 -4.88
N LYS A 37 -17.46 -8.98 -4.93
CA LYS A 37 -17.81 -8.25 -6.16
C LYS A 37 -16.64 -7.48 -6.77
N VAL A 38 -15.43 -7.61 -6.24
CA VAL A 38 -14.26 -6.86 -6.73
C VAL A 38 -13.95 -7.23 -8.18
N THR A 39 -13.83 -6.21 -9.02
CA THR A 39 -13.55 -6.35 -10.46
C THR A 39 -12.15 -5.87 -10.81
N ASP A 40 -11.57 -4.98 -10.01
CA ASP A 40 -10.25 -4.40 -10.28
C ASP A 40 -9.47 -4.02 -9.03
N VAL A 41 -8.16 -3.93 -9.21
CA VAL A 41 -7.20 -3.46 -8.21
C VAL A 41 -6.17 -2.58 -8.91
N LYS A 42 -5.88 -1.41 -8.35
CA LYS A 42 -5.03 -0.38 -8.97
C LYS A 42 -4.14 0.29 -7.94
N ALA A 43 -3.06 0.91 -8.39
CA ALA A 43 -2.26 1.81 -7.55
C ALA A 43 -3.14 2.85 -6.86
N GLY A 44 -3.00 2.98 -5.55
CA GLY A 44 -3.74 3.94 -4.72
C GLY A 44 -3.68 3.58 -3.25
N GLY A 45 -4.08 4.48 -2.36
CA GLY A 45 -3.96 4.29 -0.91
C GLY A 45 -2.62 4.80 -0.41
N GLY A 46 -1.97 4.04 0.48
CA GLY A 46 -0.64 4.35 0.98
C GLY A 46 0.41 4.51 -0.12
N TYR A 47 1.29 5.49 0.04
CA TYR A 47 2.43 5.73 -0.84
C TYR A 47 3.65 6.14 -0.04
N ARG A 48 4.81 5.59 -0.38
CA ARG A 48 6.12 6.08 0.07
C ARG A 48 6.87 6.69 -1.11
N LEU A 49 7.96 7.41 -0.83
CA LEU A 49 8.77 8.04 -1.87
C LEU A 49 9.27 7.05 -2.94
N ASN A 50 9.47 5.79 -2.58
CA ASN A 50 9.94 4.76 -3.50
C ASN A 50 8.81 4.04 -4.25
N GLY A 51 7.55 4.14 -3.84
CA GLY A 51 6.45 3.47 -4.53
C GLY A 51 5.20 3.21 -3.68
N PRO A 52 4.23 2.47 -4.23
CA PRO A 52 2.97 2.18 -3.58
C PRO A 52 3.14 1.33 -2.31
N THR A 53 2.39 1.67 -1.26
CA THR A 53 2.28 0.88 -0.02
C THR A 53 0.84 0.53 0.33
N GLY A 54 -0.06 0.69 -0.64
CA GLY A 54 -1.44 0.23 -0.59
C GLY A 54 -1.98 0.03 -2.01
N VAL A 55 -3.25 -0.36 -2.07
CA VAL A 55 -3.98 -0.54 -3.31
C VAL A 55 -5.36 0.11 -3.23
N ARG A 56 -5.84 0.66 -4.35
CA ARG A 56 -7.25 0.98 -4.55
C ARG A 56 -7.97 -0.25 -5.09
N ILE A 57 -9.08 -0.57 -4.46
CA ILE A 57 -9.93 -1.70 -4.84
C ILE A 57 -11.20 -1.15 -5.46
N GLU A 58 -11.63 -1.77 -6.57
CA GLU A 58 -12.83 -1.38 -7.31
C GLU A 58 -13.80 -2.55 -7.40
N SER A 59 -15.06 -2.28 -7.07
CA SER A 59 -16.16 -3.24 -7.15
C SER A 59 -17.29 -2.62 -7.96
N SER A 60 -17.63 -3.23 -9.08
CA SER A 60 -18.70 -2.75 -9.96
C SER A 60 -20.03 -3.39 -9.57
N ASP A 61 -21.03 -2.57 -9.29
CA ASP A 61 -22.38 -3.04 -9.03
C ASP A 61 -23.22 -3.07 -10.31
N PRO A 62 -24.06 -4.10 -10.53
CA PRO A 62 -24.95 -4.17 -11.68
C PRO A 62 -25.89 -2.97 -11.83
N ALA A 63 -26.20 -2.25 -10.74
CA ALA A 63 -27.01 -1.04 -10.78
C ALA A 63 -26.28 0.18 -11.39
N GLY A 64 -24.99 0.05 -11.73
CA GLY A 64 -24.21 1.10 -12.41
C GLY A 64 -23.37 1.98 -11.48
N LEU A 65 -23.24 1.60 -10.20
CA LEU A 65 -22.30 2.21 -9.26
C LEU A 65 -20.97 1.46 -9.25
N THR A 66 -19.89 2.19 -8.98
CA THR A 66 -18.58 1.63 -8.68
C THR A 66 -18.22 2.00 -7.25
N PHE A 67 -17.98 0.97 -6.43
CA PHE A 67 -17.53 1.12 -5.06
C PHE A 67 -16.01 1.09 -5.00
N LEU A 68 -15.43 2.05 -4.28
CA LEU A 68 -13.99 2.26 -4.20
C LEU A 68 -13.55 2.29 -2.74
N TRP A 69 -12.51 1.56 -2.38
CA TRP A 69 -11.87 1.66 -1.07
C TRP A 69 -10.37 1.42 -1.18
N PHE A 70 -9.64 1.76 -0.13
CA PHE A 70 -8.21 1.46 -0.06
C PHE A 70 -7.96 0.28 0.87
N ALA A 71 -6.87 -0.42 0.58
CA ALA A 71 -6.27 -1.38 1.49
C ALA A 71 -4.78 -1.10 1.56
N ASP A 72 -4.31 -0.78 2.77
CA ASP A 72 -2.89 -0.53 3.01
C ASP A 72 -2.14 -1.84 3.26
N PHE A 73 -0.89 -1.87 2.83
CA PHE A 73 0.01 -3.01 3.03
C PHE A 73 0.85 -2.89 4.28
N GLU A 74 0.95 -1.69 4.85
CA GLU A 74 1.80 -1.41 6.00
C GLU A 74 0.97 -1.20 7.27
N SER A 75 1.54 -1.58 8.42
CA SER A 75 0.92 -1.26 9.70
C SER A 75 1.09 0.23 10.02
N ARG A 76 0.30 0.73 10.98
CA ARG A 76 0.42 2.12 11.45
C ARG A 76 1.79 2.43 12.07
N ASP A 77 2.51 1.41 12.55
CA ASP A 77 3.84 1.55 13.15
C ASP A 77 4.91 1.87 12.11
N ALA A 78 4.62 1.65 10.83
CA ALA A 78 5.51 1.99 9.73
C ALA A 78 5.60 3.52 9.50
N ASN A 79 4.69 4.32 10.07
CA ASN A 79 4.67 5.77 9.91
C ASN A 79 5.88 6.43 10.57
N GLY A 80 6.48 7.42 9.90
CA GLY A 80 7.68 8.10 10.38
C GLY A 80 8.99 7.33 10.18
N SER A 81 8.91 6.10 9.68
CA SER A 81 10.06 5.31 9.25
C SER A 81 10.45 5.62 7.80
N SER A 82 11.73 5.47 7.44
CA SER A 82 12.22 5.57 6.07
C SER A 82 12.23 4.23 5.31
N ILE A 83 11.85 3.14 6.00
CA ILE A 83 11.82 1.78 5.45
C ILE A 83 10.39 1.27 5.27
N ASN A 84 10.18 0.44 4.25
CA ASN A 84 8.92 -0.27 4.07
C ASN A 84 8.73 -1.32 5.16
N GLN A 85 7.52 -1.45 5.69
CA GLN A 85 7.16 -2.45 6.71
C GLN A 85 5.83 -3.09 6.37
N PHE A 86 5.85 -4.02 5.42
CA PHE A 86 4.66 -4.72 4.96
C PHE A 86 4.13 -5.71 6.00
N ASP A 87 2.84 -5.62 6.29
CA ASP A 87 2.08 -6.57 7.09
C ASP A 87 1.66 -7.76 6.22
N ARG A 88 2.49 -8.81 6.28
CA ARG A 88 2.25 -10.08 5.59
C ARG A 88 0.86 -10.67 5.89
N VAL A 89 0.40 -10.59 7.14
CA VAL A 89 -0.87 -11.22 7.54
C VAL A 89 -2.03 -10.44 6.95
N ALA A 90 -2.02 -9.11 7.05
CA ALA A 90 -3.03 -8.24 6.46
C ALA A 90 -3.11 -8.44 4.93
N MET A 91 -1.97 -8.40 4.24
CA MET A 91 -1.92 -8.57 2.78
C MET A 91 -2.46 -9.93 2.33
N LEU A 92 -2.07 -11.03 2.99
CA LEU A 92 -2.56 -12.36 2.65
C LEU A 92 -4.06 -12.51 2.93
N ASN A 93 -4.55 -11.95 4.03
CA ASN A 93 -5.98 -11.98 4.35
C ASN A 93 -6.81 -11.18 3.35
N MET A 94 -6.32 -10.03 2.91
CA MET A 94 -6.91 -9.26 1.82
C MET A 94 -6.94 -10.07 0.52
N ALA A 95 -5.79 -10.62 0.09
CA ALA A 95 -5.70 -11.38 -1.16
C ALA A 95 -6.64 -12.60 -1.19
N ARG A 96 -6.90 -13.23 -0.04
CA ARG A 96 -7.86 -14.34 0.09
C ARG A 96 -9.31 -13.90 -0.08
N ARG A 97 -9.67 -12.67 0.28
CA ARG A 97 -11.01 -12.11 0.11
C ARG A 97 -11.31 -11.74 -1.34
N LEU A 98 -10.28 -11.47 -2.13
CA LEU A 98 -10.43 -11.16 -3.56
C LEU A 98 -10.90 -12.39 -4.36
N PRO A 99 -11.80 -12.20 -5.34
CA PRO A 99 -12.15 -13.23 -6.30
C PRO A 99 -10.95 -13.57 -7.20
N PRO A 100 -10.94 -14.75 -7.86
CA PRO A 100 -9.77 -15.24 -8.59
C PRO A 100 -9.17 -14.24 -9.59
N GLN A 101 -10.01 -13.62 -10.42
CA GLN A 101 -9.57 -12.65 -11.43
C GLN A 101 -8.94 -11.40 -10.80
N ALA A 102 -9.52 -10.87 -9.72
CA ALA A 102 -8.96 -9.72 -9.01
C ALA A 102 -7.67 -10.09 -8.26
N ARG A 103 -7.56 -11.33 -7.78
CA ARG A 103 -6.34 -11.84 -7.13
C ARG A 103 -5.17 -11.92 -8.11
N GLU A 104 -5.41 -12.36 -9.35
CA GLU A 104 -4.39 -12.36 -10.41
C GLU A 104 -3.90 -10.93 -10.70
N LYS A 105 -4.83 -9.98 -10.86
CA LYS A 105 -4.49 -8.57 -11.02
C LYS A 105 -3.72 -8.01 -9.83
N PHE A 106 -4.06 -8.42 -8.61
CA PHE A 106 -3.36 -8.00 -7.40
C PHE A 106 -1.92 -8.52 -7.38
N ALA A 107 -1.72 -9.80 -7.73
CA ALA A 107 -0.40 -10.38 -7.87
C ALA A 107 0.43 -9.64 -8.93
N GLN A 108 -0.18 -9.34 -10.09
CA GLN A 108 0.45 -8.57 -11.15
C GLN A 108 0.86 -7.17 -10.67
N PHE A 109 -0.03 -6.46 -9.98
CA PHE A 109 0.27 -5.16 -9.38
C PHE A 109 1.46 -5.21 -8.41
N LEU A 110 1.51 -6.23 -7.55
CA LEU A 110 2.66 -6.41 -6.64
C LEU A 110 3.96 -6.64 -7.43
N THR A 111 3.91 -7.43 -8.50
CA THR A 111 5.08 -7.75 -9.33
C THR A 111 5.56 -6.55 -10.13
N ASP A 112 4.66 -5.74 -10.68
CA ASP A 112 5.00 -4.67 -11.62
C ASP A 112 5.33 -3.35 -10.91
N GLU A 113 4.66 -3.04 -9.81
CA GLU A 113 4.77 -1.72 -9.17
C GLU A 113 5.45 -1.77 -7.80
N VAL A 114 5.08 -2.73 -6.94
CA VAL A 114 5.54 -2.73 -5.54
C VAL A 114 6.91 -3.38 -5.39
N LEU A 115 7.10 -4.56 -5.97
CA LEU A 115 8.34 -5.32 -5.82
C LEU A 115 9.56 -4.59 -6.39
N PRO A 116 9.52 -4.01 -7.61
CA PRO A 116 10.68 -3.30 -8.16
C PRO A 116 11.05 -2.07 -7.34
N ALA A 117 10.04 -1.31 -6.88
CA ALA A 117 10.21 -0.15 -6.01
C ALA A 117 10.93 -0.49 -4.69
N VAL A 118 10.55 -1.61 -4.08
CA VAL A 118 11.15 -2.08 -2.82
C VAL A 118 12.54 -2.65 -3.04
N GLN A 119 12.76 -3.40 -4.13
CA GLN A 119 14.08 -3.92 -4.50
C GLN A 119 15.08 -2.79 -4.74
N GLN A 120 14.68 -1.78 -5.53
CA GLN A 120 15.53 -0.62 -5.77
C GLN A 120 15.89 0.08 -4.46
N ARG A 121 14.89 0.35 -3.61
CA ARG A 121 15.12 1.03 -2.33
C ARG A 121 16.02 0.22 -1.39
N THR A 122 15.89 -1.10 -1.41
CA THR A 122 16.75 -2.00 -0.63
C THR A 122 18.20 -1.90 -1.08
N ALA A 123 18.45 -1.93 -2.39
CA ALA A 123 19.79 -1.75 -2.94
C ALA A 123 20.40 -0.37 -2.61
N GLU A 124 19.61 0.70 -2.65
CA GLU A 124 20.05 2.04 -2.24
C GLU A 124 20.49 2.08 -0.77
N PHE A 125 19.73 1.45 0.13
CA PHE A 125 20.08 1.39 1.55
C PHE A 125 21.34 0.54 1.80
N GLU A 126 21.50 -0.57 1.09
CA GLU A 126 22.72 -1.40 1.19
C GLU A 126 23.98 -0.62 0.77
N ASP A 127 23.91 0.15 -0.32
CA ASP A 127 25.01 1.02 -0.78
C ASP A 127 25.33 2.12 0.23
N GLN A 128 24.30 2.78 0.79
CA GLN A 128 24.48 3.80 1.83
C GLN A 128 25.13 3.21 3.09
N MET A 129 24.69 2.03 3.53
CA MET A 129 25.27 1.35 4.69
C MET A 129 26.71 0.92 4.45
N LYS A 130 27.07 0.55 3.22
CA LYS A 130 28.46 0.26 2.84
C LYS A 130 29.34 1.50 2.95
N LYS A 131 28.93 2.64 2.37
CA LYS A 131 29.68 3.91 2.47
C LYS A 131 29.83 4.38 3.92
N GLN A 132 28.78 4.20 4.73
CA GLN A 132 28.82 4.52 6.15
C GLN A 132 29.85 3.66 6.89
N ARG A 133 29.92 2.36 6.57
CA ARG A 133 30.92 1.44 7.16
C ARG A 133 32.35 1.84 6.79
N GLU A 134 32.60 2.13 5.52
CA GLU A 134 33.91 2.63 5.06
C GLU A 134 34.31 3.91 5.81
N SER A 135 33.35 4.82 6.03
CA SER A 135 33.60 6.04 6.82
C SER A 135 33.92 5.75 8.30
N LEU A 136 33.25 4.75 8.91
CA LEU A 136 33.53 4.34 10.27
C LEU A 136 34.94 3.75 10.42
N GLU A 137 35.37 2.93 9.46
CA GLU A 137 36.72 2.36 9.43
C GLU A 137 37.80 3.45 9.39
N ILE A 138 37.59 4.50 8.57
CA ILE A 138 38.47 5.67 8.52
C ILE A 138 38.54 6.36 9.89
N LEU A 139 37.39 6.63 10.52
CA LEU A 139 37.36 7.28 11.83
C LEU A 139 38.05 6.44 12.91
N GLN A 140 37.82 5.12 12.93
CA GLN A 140 38.48 4.20 13.86
C GLN A 140 40.00 4.20 13.66
N SER A 141 40.46 4.17 12.41
CA SER A 141 41.89 4.26 12.09
C SER A 141 42.49 5.56 12.61
N ILE A 142 41.82 6.70 12.42
CA ILE A 142 42.29 7.99 12.95
C ILE A 142 42.36 7.96 14.48
N VAL A 143 41.32 7.48 15.16
CA VAL A 143 41.28 7.39 16.63
C VAL A 143 42.43 6.54 17.17
N LEU A 144 42.71 5.39 16.55
CA LEU A 144 43.82 4.53 16.96
C LEU A 144 45.18 5.19 16.75
N ASN A 145 45.39 5.83 15.60
CA ASN A 145 46.69 6.40 15.25
C ASN A 145 46.98 7.75 15.94
N VAL A 146 45.96 8.57 16.18
CA VAL A 146 46.11 9.86 16.88
C VAL A 146 46.00 9.67 18.39
N GLY A 147 45.09 8.80 18.86
CA GLY A 147 44.92 8.51 20.29
C GLY A 147 46.07 7.72 20.91
N ALA A 148 46.84 6.97 20.13
CA ALA A 148 48.07 6.32 20.60
C ALA A 148 49.29 7.26 20.65
N ALA A 149 49.17 8.49 20.12
CA ALA A 149 50.22 9.50 20.13
C ALA A 149 50.10 10.52 21.29
N ALA A 150 49.12 10.33 22.18
CA ALA A 150 48.90 11.10 23.40
C ALA A 150 49.16 10.23 24.64
#